data_AF-A0A7S1WYP5-F1
#
_entry.id   AF-A0A7S1WYP5-F1
#
_cell.length_a   1.000
_cell.length_b   1.000
_cell.length_c   1.000
_cell.angle_alpha   90.00
_cell.angle_beta   90.00
_cell.angle_gamma   90.00
#
_symmetry.space_group_name_H-M   'P 1'
#
loop_
_entity.id
_entity.type
_entity.pdbx_description
1 polymer ?
#
loop_
_entity_poly.entity_id
_entity_poly.type
_entity_poly.pdbx_seq_one_letter_code
_entity_poly.pdbx_strand_id
1 'polypeptide(L)'
;MEDCCFICAEPLEWVAFGPCGHKEACSKCVMRMRFVLKDSRCIMCQQDAPAVFVTRAMGAFTASIPLEDFAALSHKNAREKGFQCLKSVNAYFDDEDHFHHMRRMCSFSHPVIPYQRGMKQTFPNLKELKKHILATKDLHFCDICVEHRKVFISEQELYTKAELNRHNAQGDITGPMAESGFKGHPQCKFCRKRFYGENEIYQHMQTAHEHCFICRRADPDKYVYYKDYNELEGHFRSNHFLCEDTNCLANKFVVFPSEKELKQHTALEHKDGMSKGQRREALTLPTSFQYGGDGASGSRPGAIVIGGGSGLRERSSGGRGNHATQAMIAHQHELMAAMQASMQSAQTEAQFSPEDFPAASGWAGGG
;
A
#
# COMPACT_ATOMS: atom_id res chain seq x y z
N MET A 1 -1.71 20.74 -33.35
CA MET A 1 -1.33 19.84 -32.24
C MET A 1 -2.62 19.13 -31.89
N GLU A 2 -2.66 17.81 -32.02
CA GLU A 2 -3.88 17.05 -31.72
C GLU A 2 -4.12 17.11 -30.21
N ASP A 3 -5.35 17.40 -29.79
CA ASP A 3 -5.71 17.38 -28.38
C ASP A 3 -5.71 15.92 -27.92
N CYS A 4 -4.75 15.53 -27.07
CA CYS A 4 -4.62 14.18 -26.55
C CYS A 4 -5.15 14.07 -25.12
N CYS A 5 -5.65 12.89 -24.76
CA CYS A 5 -6.12 12.63 -23.41
C CYS A 5 -4.95 12.67 -22.43
N PHE A 6 -5.11 13.44 -21.34
CA PHE A 6 -4.08 13.52 -20.29
C PHE A 6 -3.75 12.17 -19.61
N ILE A 7 -4.64 11.18 -19.71
CA ILE A 7 -4.52 9.88 -19.02
C ILE A 7 -3.92 8.82 -19.92
N CYS A 8 -4.51 8.60 -21.11
CA CYS A 8 -4.06 7.54 -22.02
C CYS A 8 -3.20 8.03 -23.16
N ALA A 9 -2.99 9.35 -23.30
CA ALA A 9 -2.29 9.98 -24.42
C ALA A 9 -2.86 9.66 -25.82
N GLU A 10 -4.02 9.02 -25.90
CA GLU A 10 -4.76 8.80 -27.16
C GLU A 10 -5.47 10.09 -27.59
N PRO A 11 -5.71 10.29 -28.91
CA PRO A 11 -6.44 11.44 -29.41
C PRO A 11 -7.83 11.61 -28.77
N LEU A 12 -8.19 12.84 -28.40
CA LEU A 12 -9.51 13.18 -27.86
C LEU A 12 -10.53 13.25 -28.99
N GLU A 13 -11.17 12.12 -29.30
CA GLU A 13 -12.32 12.10 -30.21
C GLU A 13 -13.64 12.35 -29.46
N TRP A 14 -13.78 11.78 -28.26
CA TRP A 14 -14.92 12.02 -27.36
C TRP A 14 -14.42 12.33 -25.96
N VAL A 15 -14.93 13.41 -25.38
CA VAL A 15 -14.63 13.83 -24.01
C VAL A 15 -15.79 13.52 -23.09
N ALA A 16 -15.49 13.34 -21.81
CA ALA A 16 -16.51 13.26 -20.77
C ALA A 16 -16.17 14.23 -19.66
N PHE A 17 -17.13 15.05 -19.26
CA PHE A 17 -16.93 16.09 -18.25
C PHE A 17 -18.12 16.16 -17.30
N GLY A 18 -17.83 16.57 -16.06
CA GLY A 18 -18.82 16.80 -15.03
C GLY A 18 -19.21 18.28 -14.91
N PRO A 19 -19.91 18.65 -13.84
CA PRO A 19 -20.33 20.03 -13.56
C PRO A 19 -19.16 21.04 -13.50
N CYS A 20 -17.96 20.57 -13.15
CA CYS A 20 -16.74 21.36 -13.12
C CYS A 20 -16.19 21.77 -14.52
N GLY A 21 -16.71 21.19 -15.61
CA GLY A 21 -16.37 21.59 -16.98
C GLY A 21 -15.01 21.13 -17.52
N HIS A 22 -14.20 20.40 -16.75
CA HIS A 22 -12.90 19.90 -17.24
C HIS A 22 -13.05 18.84 -18.34
N LYS A 23 -12.47 19.10 -19.52
CA LYS A 23 -12.61 18.28 -20.75
C LYS A 23 -11.33 17.58 -21.19
N GLU A 24 -10.28 17.58 -20.36
CA GLU A 24 -8.94 17.05 -20.69
C GLU A 24 -8.85 15.50 -20.74
N ALA A 25 -9.93 14.80 -20.41
CA ALA A 25 -9.99 13.35 -20.34
C ALA A 25 -10.95 12.76 -21.38
N CYS A 26 -10.52 11.70 -22.07
CA CYS A 26 -11.37 10.99 -23.00
C CYS A 26 -12.50 10.27 -22.25
N SER A 27 -13.60 10.07 -22.96
CA SER A 27 -14.77 9.37 -22.45
C SER A 27 -14.43 7.99 -21.89
N LYS A 28 -13.56 7.21 -22.56
CA LYS A 28 -13.10 5.89 -22.11
C LYS A 28 -12.44 5.92 -20.73
N CYS A 29 -11.56 6.90 -20.48
CA CYS A 29 -10.86 7.03 -19.20
C CYS A 29 -11.79 7.45 -18.06
N VAL A 30 -12.73 8.38 -18.33
CA VAL A 30 -13.76 8.77 -17.35
C VAL A 30 -14.70 7.61 -17.06
N MET A 31 -15.11 6.84 -18.08
CA MET A 31 -15.91 5.65 -17.89
C MET A 31 -15.17 4.59 -17.07
N ARG A 32 -13.86 4.43 -17.27
CA ARG A 32 -13.04 3.50 -16.48
C ARG A 32 -13.01 3.91 -15.01
N MET A 33 -12.82 5.20 -14.72
CA MET A 33 -12.86 5.75 -13.36
C MET A 33 -14.20 5.45 -12.66
N ARG A 34 -15.31 5.73 -13.34
CA ARG A 34 -16.65 5.53 -12.76
C ARG A 34 -17.06 4.06 -12.67
N PHE A 35 -16.85 3.29 -13.73
CA PHE A 35 -17.35 1.93 -13.83
C PHE A 35 -16.45 0.93 -13.09
N VAL A 36 -15.14 1.02 -13.29
CA VAL A 36 -14.15 0.05 -12.79
C VAL A 36 -13.63 0.45 -11.42
N LEU A 37 -13.24 1.72 -11.25
CA LEU A 37 -12.70 2.22 -9.98
C LEU A 37 -13.79 2.65 -8.99
N LYS A 38 -15.05 2.76 -9.43
CA LYS A 38 -16.18 3.22 -8.62
C LYS A 38 -15.98 4.62 -8.03
N ASP A 39 -15.22 5.47 -8.74
CA ASP A 39 -14.94 6.84 -8.33
C ASP A 39 -15.71 7.82 -9.24
N SER A 40 -16.57 8.64 -8.64
CA SER A 40 -17.38 9.66 -9.31
C SER A 40 -16.71 11.03 -9.38
N ARG A 41 -15.47 11.17 -8.90
CA ARG A 41 -14.78 12.46 -8.90
C ARG A 41 -14.23 12.84 -10.27
N CYS A 42 -14.06 14.14 -10.48
CA CYS A 42 -13.34 14.67 -11.63
C CYS A 42 -11.85 14.31 -11.53
N ILE A 43 -11.27 13.86 -12.65
CA ILE A 43 -9.86 13.44 -12.71
C ILE A 43 -8.91 14.65 -12.60
N MET A 44 -9.37 15.85 -12.97
CA MET A 44 -8.57 17.07 -12.91
C MET A 44 -8.64 17.76 -11.55
N CYS A 45 -9.84 18.07 -11.06
CA CYS A 45 -10.02 18.86 -9.83
C CYS A 45 -10.42 18.05 -8.59
N GLN A 46 -10.63 16.74 -8.71
CA GLN A 46 -11.08 15.83 -7.65
C GLN A 46 -12.44 16.19 -6.99
N GLN A 47 -13.16 17.18 -7.52
CA GLN A 47 -14.51 17.49 -7.07
C GLN A 47 -15.46 16.35 -7.44
N ASP A 48 -16.42 16.07 -6.55
CA ASP A 48 -17.45 15.07 -6.84
C ASP A 48 -18.29 15.48 -8.04
N ALA A 49 -18.48 14.55 -8.95
CA ALA A 49 -19.29 14.73 -10.15
C ALA A 49 -20.35 13.63 -10.17
N PRO A 50 -21.56 13.86 -9.63
CA PRO A 50 -22.58 12.82 -9.55
C PRO A 50 -23.05 12.34 -10.94
N ALA A 51 -22.92 13.19 -11.96
CA ALA A 51 -23.20 12.90 -13.35
C ALA A 51 -22.10 13.44 -14.27
N VAL A 52 -21.95 12.82 -15.44
CA VAL A 52 -21.09 13.30 -16.53
C VAL A 52 -21.83 13.36 -17.84
N PHE A 53 -21.44 14.32 -18.67
CA PHE A 53 -21.89 14.43 -20.04
C PHE A 53 -20.75 14.04 -20.98
N VAL A 54 -21.08 13.26 -22.00
CA VAL A 54 -20.17 12.74 -23.01
C VAL A 54 -20.58 13.33 -24.35
N THR A 55 -19.61 13.90 -25.04
CA THR A 55 -19.80 14.54 -26.34
C THR A 55 -18.56 14.38 -27.21
N ARG A 56 -18.72 14.60 -28.51
CA ARG A 56 -17.62 14.64 -29.46
C ARG A 56 -16.74 15.87 -29.20
N ALA A 57 -15.43 15.67 -29.14
CA ALA A 57 -14.47 16.74 -28.98
C ALA A 57 -14.37 17.53 -30.30
N MET A 58 -14.58 18.83 -30.23
CA MET A 58 -14.44 19.76 -31.36
C MET A 58 -13.59 20.97 -30.96
N GLY A 59 -12.58 20.76 -30.12
CA GLY A 59 -11.73 21.82 -29.56
C GLY A 59 -12.59 22.90 -28.87
N ALA A 60 -12.45 24.15 -29.31
CA ALA A 60 -13.22 25.30 -28.81
C ALA A 60 -14.74 25.18 -29.02
N PHE A 61 -15.20 24.35 -29.96
CA PHE A 61 -16.63 24.13 -30.26
C PHE A 61 -17.21 22.92 -29.53
N THR A 62 -16.45 22.27 -28.66
CA THR A 62 -16.93 21.12 -27.89
C THR A 62 -18.13 21.54 -27.05
N ALA A 63 -19.28 20.88 -27.27
CA ALA A 63 -20.52 21.19 -26.57
C ALA A 63 -20.28 21.29 -25.05
N SER A 64 -20.77 22.36 -24.44
CA SER A 64 -20.77 22.56 -23.00
C SER A 64 -22.20 22.65 -22.53
N ILE A 65 -22.51 21.89 -21.48
CA ILE A 65 -23.79 22.01 -20.79
C ILE A 65 -23.59 22.97 -19.61
N PRO A 66 -24.45 24.00 -19.47
CA PRO A 66 -24.46 24.87 -18.30
C PRO A 66 -24.61 24.10 -16.99
N LEU A 67 -24.08 24.64 -15.89
CA LEU A 67 -24.15 24.00 -14.57
C LEU A 67 -25.60 23.73 -14.10
N GLU A 68 -26.50 24.64 -14.42
CA GLU A 68 -27.95 24.56 -14.15
C GLU A 68 -28.61 23.37 -14.88
N ASP A 69 -28.20 23.11 -16.12
CA ASP A 69 -28.67 21.96 -16.88
C ASP A 69 -28.10 20.64 -16.33
N PHE A 70 -26.88 20.64 -15.78
CA PHE A 70 -26.34 19.48 -15.05
C PHE A 70 -27.15 19.12 -13.81
N ALA A 71 -27.60 20.12 -13.05
CA ALA A 71 -28.46 19.89 -11.89
C ALA A 71 -29.86 19.38 -12.30
N ALA A 72 -30.36 19.83 -13.46
CA ALA A 72 -31.65 19.41 -14.01
C ALA A 72 -31.59 18.10 -14.84
N LEU A 73 -30.39 17.57 -15.12
CA LEU A 73 -30.17 16.34 -15.86
C LEU A 73 -30.58 15.12 -15.03
N SER A 74 -31.86 14.76 -15.17
CA SER A 74 -32.41 13.50 -14.70
C SER A 74 -32.53 12.48 -15.85
N HIS A 75 -32.60 11.19 -15.53
CA HIS A 75 -32.84 10.14 -16.53
C HIS A 75 -34.11 10.35 -17.37
N LYS A 76 -35.12 11.06 -16.82
CA LYS A 76 -36.37 11.35 -17.52
C LYS A 76 -36.18 12.54 -18.48
N ASN A 77 -35.63 13.63 -17.98
CA ASN A 77 -35.41 14.87 -18.75
C ASN A 77 -34.37 14.68 -19.85
N ALA A 78 -33.37 13.82 -19.63
CA ALA A 78 -32.36 13.51 -20.64
C ALA A 78 -32.98 12.90 -21.90
N ARG A 79 -33.93 11.97 -21.75
CA ARG A 79 -34.60 11.33 -22.88
C ARG A 79 -35.49 12.30 -23.65
N GLU A 80 -36.14 13.23 -22.95
CA GLU A 80 -36.93 14.30 -23.55
C GLU A 80 -36.06 15.28 -24.37
N LYS A 81 -34.83 15.54 -23.89
CA LYS A 81 -33.82 16.32 -24.62
C LYS A 81 -33.08 15.51 -25.71
N GLY A 82 -33.44 14.24 -25.93
CA GLY A 82 -32.82 13.38 -26.95
C GLY A 82 -31.48 12.72 -26.53
N PHE A 83 -31.07 12.86 -25.26
CA PHE A 83 -29.83 12.27 -24.76
C PHE A 83 -30.01 10.81 -24.32
N GLN A 84 -29.03 9.98 -24.66
CA GLN A 84 -28.94 8.60 -24.18
C GLN A 84 -28.29 8.58 -22.79
N CYS A 85 -28.74 7.67 -21.92
CA CYS A 85 -28.23 7.62 -20.54
C CYS A 85 -27.78 6.22 -20.13
N LEU A 86 -26.55 6.14 -19.62
CA LEU A 86 -25.97 4.95 -19.02
C LEU A 86 -26.06 5.02 -17.49
N LYS A 87 -27.11 4.40 -16.96
CA LYS A 87 -27.43 4.42 -15.51
C LYS A 87 -26.34 3.82 -14.62
N SER A 88 -25.51 2.90 -15.11
CA SER A 88 -24.48 2.23 -14.30
C SER A 88 -23.36 3.18 -13.85
N VAL A 89 -23.19 4.32 -14.52
CA VAL A 89 -22.13 5.31 -14.28
C VAL A 89 -22.65 6.74 -14.22
N ASN A 90 -23.97 6.95 -14.31
CA ASN A 90 -24.62 8.25 -14.45
C ASN A 90 -23.98 9.12 -15.55
N ALA A 91 -23.82 8.51 -16.74
CA ALA A 91 -23.28 9.19 -17.91
C ALA A 91 -24.38 9.46 -18.93
N TYR A 92 -24.36 10.65 -19.52
CA TYR A 92 -25.29 11.12 -20.54
C TYR A 92 -24.54 11.35 -21.84
N PHE A 93 -25.15 11.00 -22.98
CA PHE A 93 -24.53 11.01 -24.29
C PHE A 93 -25.44 11.75 -25.28
N ASP A 94 -24.84 12.58 -26.13
CA ASP A 94 -25.50 13.14 -27.32
C ASP A 94 -25.43 12.22 -28.55
N ASP A 95 -24.36 11.44 -28.66
CA ASP A 95 -24.11 10.50 -29.75
C ASP A 95 -24.61 9.09 -29.40
N GLU A 96 -25.52 8.56 -30.23
CA GLU A 96 -26.14 7.24 -30.03
C GLU A 96 -25.16 6.08 -30.29
N ASP A 97 -24.30 6.19 -31.31
CA ASP A 97 -23.31 5.17 -31.65
C ASP A 97 -22.27 5.04 -30.55
N HIS A 98 -21.80 6.19 -30.03
CA HIS A 98 -20.85 6.23 -28.93
C HIS A 98 -21.48 5.72 -27.62
N PHE A 99 -22.75 6.03 -27.36
CA PHE A 99 -23.50 5.44 -26.26
C PHE A 99 -23.53 3.91 -26.34
N HIS A 100 -23.85 3.34 -27.51
CA HIS A 100 -23.87 1.89 -27.69
C HIS A 100 -22.48 1.27 -27.56
N HIS A 101 -21.42 1.96 -27.99
CA HIS A 101 -20.05 1.53 -27.78
C HIS A 101 -19.67 1.52 -26.28
N MET A 102 -19.87 2.62 -25.57
CA MET A 102 -19.56 2.74 -24.14
C MET A 102 -20.42 1.82 -23.27
N ARG A 103 -21.71 1.65 -23.58
CA ARG A 103 -22.59 0.70 -22.89
C ARG A 103 -22.06 -0.75 -22.99
N ARG A 104 -21.49 -1.14 -24.13
CA ARG A 104 -20.88 -2.47 -24.30
C ARG A 104 -19.61 -2.61 -23.47
N MET A 105 -18.75 -1.59 -23.45
CA MET A 105 -17.52 -1.56 -22.63
C MET A 105 -17.82 -1.63 -21.13
N CYS A 106 -18.84 -0.90 -20.67
CA CYS A 106 -19.32 -0.90 -19.29
C CYS A 106 -20.30 -2.04 -18.98
N SER A 107 -20.20 -3.16 -19.70
CA SER A 107 -21.01 -4.37 -19.47
C SER A 107 -20.12 -5.60 -19.38
N PHE A 108 -20.64 -6.69 -18.80
CA PHE A 108 -19.94 -7.97 -18.78
C PHE A 108 -20.06 -8.63 -20.15
N SER A 109 -19.22 -8.20 -21.09
CA SER A 109 -19.09 -8.79 -22.42
C SER A 109 -17.61 -8.94 -22.78
N HIS A 110 -17.27 -9.92 -23.62
CA HIS A 110 -15.89 -10.17 -24.03
C HIS A 110 -15.80 -10.33 -25.56
N PRO A 111 -14.81 -9.75 -26.25
CA PRO A 111 -14.66 -9.82 -27.71
C PRO A 111 -14.61 -11.25 -28.30
N VAL A 112 -14.11 -12.21 -27.51
CA VAL A 112 -13.98 -13.62 -27.91
C VAL A 112 -15.34 -14.34 -28.01
N ILE A 113 -16.40 -13.78 -27.42
CA ILE A 113 -17.75 -14.35 -27.49
C ILE A 113 -18.37 -13.95 -28.83
N PRO A 114 -18.79 -14.92 -29.66
CA PRO A 114 -19.39 -14.63 -30.95
C PRO A 114 -20.73 -13.91 -30.80
N TYR A 115 -21.10 -13.15 -31.83
CA TYR A 115 -22.43 -12.56 -31.92
C TYR A 115 -23.48 -13.66 -31.99
N GLN A 116 -24.49 -13.60 -31.11
CA GLN A 116 -25.67 -14.45 -31.20
C GLN A 116 -26.82 -13.61 -31.71
N ARG A 117 -27.44 -14.03 -32.82
CA ARG A 117 -28.53 -13.32 -33.50
C ARG A 117 -28.17 -11.86 -33.86
N GLY A 118 -26.93 -11.62 -34.27
CA GLY A 118 -26.45 -10.29 -34.64
C GLY A 118 -26.20 -9.33 -33.46
N MET A 119 -26.34 -9.79 -32.21
CA MET A 119 -26.03 -8.99 -31.01
C MET A 119 -24.87 -9.60 -30.22
N LYS A 120 -23.98 -8.73 -29.69
CA LYS A 120 -22.97 -9.17 -28.71
C LYS A 120 -23.69 -9.59 -27.44
N GLN A 121 -23.38 -10.76 -26.92
CA GLN A 121 -23.96 -11.22 -25.65
C GLN A 121 -23.40 -10.39 -24.49
N THR A 122 -24.29 -9.84 -23.68
CA THR A 122 -23.98 -9.15 -22.42
C THR A 122 -24.54 -9.96 -21.27
N PHE A 123 -23.73 -10.17 -20.23
CA PHE A 123 -24.12 -10.91 -19.05
C PHE A 123 -24.45 -9.93 -17.89
N PRO A 124 -25.32 -10.31 -16.96
CA PRO A 124 -25.65 -9.48 -15.80
C PRO A 124 -24.52 -9.43 -14.77
N ASN A 125 -23.70 -10.48 -14.68
CA ASN A 125 -22.62 -10.58 -13.71
C ASN A 125 -21.37 -11.28 -14.29
N LEU A 126 -20.24 -11.04 -13.62
CA LEU A 126 -18.95 -11.62 -13.99
C LEU A 126 -18.93 -13.15 -13.85
N LYS A 127 -19.69 -13.74 -12.91
CA LYS A 127 -19.70 -15.19 -12.67
C LYS A 127 -20.31 -15.95 -13.85
N GLU A 128 -21.42 -15.46 -14.39
CA GLU A 128 -22.07 -16.01 -15.58
C GLU A 128 -21.20 -15.85 -16.82
N LEU A 129 -20.52 -14.70 -16.97
CA LEU A 129 -19.54 -14.51 -18.04
C LEU A 129 -18.40 -15.53 -17.94
N LYS A 130 -17.81 -15.73 -16.76
CA LYS A 130 -16.76 -16.74 -16.53
C LYS A 130 -17.25 -18.14 -16.90
N LYS A 131 -18.45 -18.51 -16.46
CA LYS A 131 -19.06 -19.82 -16.76
C LYS A 131 -19.32 -20.00 -18.26
N HIS A 132 -19.81 -18.97 -18.95
CA HIS A 132 -20.09 -19.03 -20.37
C HIS A 132 -18.82 -19.16 -21.22
N ILE A 133 -17.78 -18.40 -20.88
CA ILE A 133 -16.49 -18.45 -21.58
C ILE A 133 -15.84 -19.83 -21.39
N LEU A 134 -15.89 -20.36 -20.17
CA LEU A 134 -15.43 -21.72 -19.89
C LEU A 134 -16.20 -22.75 -20.73
N ALA A 135 -17.53 -22.68 -20.76
CA ALA A 135 -18.37 -23.63 -21.49
C ALA A 135 -18.21 -23.54 -23.02
N THR A 136 -17.96 -22.35 -23.57
CA THR A 136 -17.97 -22.11 -25.02
C THR A 136 -16.57 -22.23 -25.63
N LYS A 137 -15.53 -21.85 -24.89
CA LYS A 137 -14.17 -21.67 -25.41
C LYS A 137 -13.08 -22.38 -24.59
N ASP A 138 -13.43 -22.96 -23.43
CA ASP A 138 -12.47 -23.55 -22.47
C ASP A 138 -11.36 -22.58 -22.02
N LEU A 139 -11.70 -21.28 -21.96
CA LEU A 139 -10.81 -20.21 -21.54
C LEU A 139 -11.18 -19.72 -20.13
N HIS A 140 -10.17 -19.22 -19.43
CA HIS A 140 -10.24 -18.79 -18.04
C HIS A 140 -9.65 -17.39 -17.89
N PHE A 141 -10.21 -16.61 -16.97
CA PHE A 141 -9.56 -15.37 -16.52
C PHE A 141 -8.58 -15.66 -15.39
N CYS A 142 -7.51 -14.88 -15.29
CA CYS A 142 -6.69 -14.84 -14.09
C CYS A 142 -7.44 -14.10 -12.98
N ASP A 143 -7.74 -14.76 -11.86
CA ASP A 143 -8.47 -14.16 -10.75
C ASP A 143 -7.71 -12.98 -10.12
N ILE A 144 -6.37 -13.08 -10.05
CA ILE A 144 -5.51 -12.03 -9.50
C ILE A 144 -5.57 -10.78 -10.39
N CYS A 145 -5.46 -10.94 -11.72
CA CYS A 145 -5.58 -9.82 -12.65
C CYS A 145 -6.98 -9.20 -12.61
N VAL A 146 -8.04 -10.00 -12.57
CA VAL A 146 -9.40 -9.47 -12.53
C VAL A 146 -9.66 -8.61 -11.28
N GLU A 147 -9.03 -8.94 -10.16
CA GLU A 147 -9.17 -8.19 -8.91
C GLU A 147 -8.33 -6.90 -8.90
N HIS A 148 -7.09 -6.96 -9.40
CA HIS A 148 -6.11 -5.89 -9.23
C HIS A 148 -5.93 -5.01 -10.48
N ARG A 149 -6.06 -5.58 -11.69
CA ARG A 149 -5.95 -4.85 -12.95
C ARG A 149 -7.26 -4.11 -13.23
N LYS A 150 -7.26 -2.79 -12.98
CA LYS A 150 -8.44 -1.92 -13.09
C LYS A 150 -8.76 -1.53 -14.55
N VAL A 151 -8.93 -2.53 -15.40
CA VAL A 151 -9.34 -2.39 -16.80
C VAL A 151 -10.80 -2.82 -16.99
N PHE A 152 -11.38 -2.54 -18.16
CA PHE A 152 -12.70 -3.10 -18.48
C PHE A 152 -12.60 -4.62 -18.62
N ILE A 153 -13.69 -5.32 -18.29
CA ILE A 153 -13.75 -6.79 -18.42
C ILE A 153 -13.55 -7.23 -19.87
N SER A 154 -13.96 -6.40 -20.83
CA SER A 154 -13.73 -6.63 -22.26
C SER A 154 -12.26 -6.46 -22.71
N GLU A 155 -11.42 -5.82 -21.90
CA GLU A 155 -9.98 -5.62 -22.13
C GLU A 155 -9.12 -6.60 -21.32
N GLN A 156 -9.76 -7.47 -20.54
CA GLN A 156 -9.06 -8.47 -19.74
C GLN A 156 -8.68 -9.66 -20.62
N GLU A 157 -7.45 -10.14 -20.48
CA GLU A 157 -6.97 -11.28 -21.27
C GLU A 157 -7.54 -12.61 -20.75
N LEU A 158 -7.76 -13.51 -21.70
CA LEU A 158 -8.24 -14.86 -21.49
C LEU A 158 -7.14 -15.86 -21.79
N TYR A 159 -7.08 -16.90 -20.98
CA TYR A 159 -6.03 -17.90 -21.02
C TYR A 159 -6.61 -19.31 -21.08
N THR A 160 -5.97 -20.20 -21.82
CA THR A 160 -6.17 -21.64 -21.61
C THR A 160 -5.61 -22.05 -20.24
N LYS A 161 -5.98 -23.23 -19.74
CA LYS A 161 -5.47 -23.73 -18.45
C LYS A 161 -3.93 -23.80 -18.40
N ALA A 162 -3.31 -24.20 -19.50
CA ALA A 162 -1.85 -24.27 -19.60
C ALA A 162 -1.21 -22.87 -19.60
N GLU A 163 -1.80 -21.94 -20.35
CA GLU A 163 -1.33 -20.56 -20.41
C GLU A 163 -1.53 -19.85 -19.08
N LEU A 164 -2.64 -20.07 -18.36
CA LEU A 164 -2.88 -19.46 -17.05
C LEU A 164 -1.85 -19.91 -16.00
N ASN A 165 -1.47 -21.19 -16.03
CA ASN A 165 -0.41 -21.69 -15.15
C ASN A 165 0.94 -21.05 -15.46
N ARG A 166 1.25 -20.86 -16.75
CA ARG A 166 2.46 -20.16 -17.20
C ARG A 166 2.43 -18.68 -16.83
N HIS A 167 1.33 -17.99 -17.12
CA HIS A 167 1.06 -16.60 -16.73
C HIS A 167 1.34 -16.38 -15.24
N ASN A 168 0.79 -17.25 -14.40
CA ASN A 168 0.99 -17.18 -12.96
C ASN A 168 2.45 -17.42 -12.54
N ALA A 169 3.18 -18.31 -13.21
CA ALA A 169 4.52 -18.75 -12.78
C ALA A 169 5.69 -17.97 -13.39
N GLN A 170 5.60 -17.62 -14.67
CA GLN A 170 6.68 -17.07 -15.49
C GLN A 170 6.26 -15.82 -16.26
N GLY A 171 4.97 -15.47 -16.25
CA GLY A 171 4.41 -14.37 -17.01
C GLY A 171 3.94 -14.76 -18.41
N ASP A 172 3.58 -13.75 -19.19
CA ASP A 172 3.02 -13.92 -20.54
C ASP A 172 4.10 -13.82 -21.60
N ILE A 173 3.95 -14.62 -22.66
CA ILE A 173 4.85 -14.60 -23.83
C ILE A 173 4.30 -13.66 -24.91
N THR A 174 2.99 -13.48 -24.94
CA THR A 174 2.27 -12.73 -25.99
C THR A 174 1.27 -11.78 -25.35
N GLY A 175 1.08 -10.62 -25.95
CA GLY A 175 0.09 -9.63 -25.53
C GLY A 175 0.70 -8.42 -24.82
N PRO A 176 -0.12 -7.40 -24.49
CA PRO A 176 0.30 -6.18 -23.81
C PRO A 176 1.04 -6.43 -22.49
N MET A 177 0.73 -7.53 -21.78
CA MET A 177 1.43 -7.88 -20.54
C MET A 177 2.87 -8.38 -20.79
N ALA A 178 3.10 -9.08 -21.89
CA ALA A 178 4.44 -9.53 -22.29
C ALA A 178 5.34 -8.34 -22.68
N GLU A 179 4.79 -7.37 -23.42
CA GLU A 179 5.49 -6.12 -23.77
C GLU A 179 5.91 -5.32 -22.54
N SER A 180 5.12 -5.41 -21.47
CA SER A 180 5.40 -4.76 -20.18
C SER A 180 6.45 -5.50 -19.34
N GLY A 181 6.98 -6.63 -19.81
CA GLY A 181 7.97 -7.43 -19.09
C GLY A 181 7.40 -8.12 -17.84
N PHE A 182 6.12 -8.49 -17.87
CA PHE A 182 5.45 -9.17 -16.75
C PHE A 182 6.11 -10.53 -16.46
N LYS A 183 6.64 -10.72 -15.25
CA LYS A 183 7.36 -11.93 -14.81
C LYS A 183 6.48 -12.97 -14.10
N GLY A 184 5.16 -12.77 -14.10
CA GLY A 184 4.21 -13.60 -13.39
C GLY A 184 3.92 -13.14 -11.97
N HIS A 185 2.96 -13.79 -11.33
CA HIS A 185 2.48 -13.44 -9.99
C HIS A 185 3.38 -14.01 -8.90
N PRO A 186 4.06 -13.17 -8.09
CA PRO A 186 4.98 -13.63 -7.06
C PRO A 186 4.25 -14.50 -6.04
N GLN A 187 4.88 -15.60 -5.67
CA GLN A 187 4.33 -16.58 -4.74
C GLN A 187 5.06 -16.48 -3.39
N CYS A 188 4.29 -16.39 -2.32
CA CYS A 188 4.82 -16.53 -0.97
C CYS A 188 5.41 -17.94 -0.76
N LYS A 189 6.66 -18.04 -0.29
CA LYS A 189 7.32 -19.33 -0.02
C LYS A 189 6.68 -20.12 1.12
N PHE A 190 6.12 -19.43 2.12
CA PHE A 190 5.48 -20.03 3.29
C PHE A 190 4.03 -20.44 3.03
N CYS A 191 3.19 -19.49 2.62
CA CYS A 191 1.76 -19.69 2.40
C CYS A 191 1.40 -20.26 1.02
N ARG A 192 2.33 -20.28 0.05
CA ARG A 192 2.09 -20.63 -1.37
C ARG A 192 0.99 -19.82 -2.06
N LYS A 193 0.51 -18.73 -1.45
CA LYS A 193 -0.42 -17.77 -2.06
C LYS A 193 0.32 -16.91 -3.08
N ARG A 194 -0.35 -16.58 -4.19
CA ARG A 194 0.15 -15.70 -5.24
C ARG A 194 -0.43 -14.31 -5.10
N PHE A 195 0.36 -13.30 -5.43
CA PHE A 195 0.01 -11.87 -5.32
C PHE A 195 0.15 -11.17 -6.67
N TYR A 196 -0.48 -10.00 -6.82
CA TYR A 196 -0.47 -9.28 -8.09
C TYR A 196 0.94 -8.83 -8.49
N GLY A 197 1.68 -8.21 -7.55
CA GLY A 197 3.06 -7.79 -7.73
C GLY A 197 3.88 -7.85 -6.43
N GLU A 198 5.06 -7.25 -6.49
CA GLU A 198 6.06 -7.28 -5.41
C GLU A 198 5.61 -6.49 -4.17
N ASN A 199 4.82 -5.43 -4.37
CA ASN A 199 4.33 -4.59 -3.28
C ASN A 199 3.31 -5.35 -2.40
N GLU A 200 2.37 -6.09 -2.99
CA GLU A 200 1.37 -6.82 -2.20
C GLU A 200 2.00 -8.01 -1.47
N ILE A 201 2.94 -8.73 -2.10
CA ILE A 201 3.67 -9.79 -1.39
C ILE A 201 4.52 -9.23 -0.25
N TYR A 202 5.13 -8.05 -0.41
CA TYR A 202 5.88 -7.40 0.67
C TYR A 202 4.99 -7.05 1.86
N GLN A 203 3.82 -6.44 1.62
CA GLN A 203 2.84 -6.17 2.67
C GLN A 203 2.34 -7.47 3.33
N HIS A 204 2.12 -8.53 2.54
CA HIS A 204 1.78 -9.84 3.07
C HIS A 204 2.91 -10.43 3.93
N MET A 205 4.18 -10.35 3.50
CA MET A 205 5.32 -10.85 4.28
C MET A 205 5.45 -10.11 5.61
N GLN A 206 5.19 -8.80 5.63
CA GLN A 206 5.30 -8.01 6.86
C GLN A 206 4.16 -8.27 7.86
N THR A 207 2.97 -8.65 7.38
CA THR A 207 1.77 -8.83 8.22
C THR A 207 1.49 -10.28 8.60
N ALA A 208 1.83 -11.22 7.73
CA ALA A 208 1.54 -12.64 7.92
C ALA A 208 2.75 -13.46 8.37
N HIS A 209 3.96 -12.92 8.26
CA HIS A 209 5.18 -13.61 8.67
C HIS A 209 5.98 -12.79 9.69
N GLU A 210 6.49 -13.50 10.67
CA GLU A 210 7.31 -12.92 11.71
C GLU A 210 8.72 -12.69 11.17
N HIS A 211 9.36 -11.62 11.60
CA HIS A 211 10.73 -11.29 11.19
C HIS A 211 11.56 -10.95 12.42
N CYS A 212 12.85 -11.28 12.35
CA CYS A 212 13.77 -10.91 13.41
C CYS A 212 14.02 -9.39 13.38
N PHE A 213 13.58 -8.67 14.41
CA PHE A 213 13.79 -7.23 14.55
C PHE A 213 15.27 -6.84 14.69
N ILE A 214 16.10 -7.75 15.20
CA ILE A 214 17.55 -7.55 15.34
C ILE A 214 18.24 -7.65 13.98
N CYS A 215 17.99 -8.73 13.23
CA CYS A 215 18.52 -8.91 11.88
C CYS A 215 18.05 -7.81 10.93
N ARG A 216 16.78 -7.40 11.01
CA ARG A 216 16.24 -6.30 10.19
C ARG A 216 16.92 -4.97 10.47
N ARG A 217 17.35 -4.71 11.72
CA ARG A 217 18.10 -3.51 12.08
C ARG A 217 19.57 -3.62 11.68
N ALA A 218 20.16 -4.81 11.75
CA ALA A 218 21.56 -5.05 11.40
C ALA A 218 21.81 -5.02 9.88
N ASP A 219 20.92 -5.62 9.10
CA ASP A 219 20.95 -5.65 7.63
C ASP A 219 19.54 -5.32 7.10
N PRO A 220 19.21 -4.04 6.85
CA PRO A 220 17.90 -3.67 6.33
C PRO A 220 17.60 -4.24 4.93
N ASP A 221 18.63 -4.61 4.16
CA ASP A 221 18.52 -5.18 2.82
C ASP A 221 18.28 -6.71 2.81
N LYS A 222 18.52 -7.41 3.93
CA LYS A 222 18.28 -8.86 4.02
C LYS A 222 16.93 -9.14 4.68
N TYR A 223 15.92 -9.33 3.85
CA TYR A 223 14.58 -9.70 4.28
C TYR A 223 14.50 -11.18 4.68
N VAL A 224 14.85 -11.48 5.94
CA VAL A 224 14.70 -12.84 6.50
C VAL A 224 13.38 -12.92 7.28
N TYR A 225 12.38 -13.51 6.62
CA TYR A 225 11.08 -13.81 7.21
C TYR A 225 11.04 -15.26 7.69
N TYR A 226 10.25 -15.53 8.73
CA TYR A 226 10.05 -16.85 9.32
C TYR A 226 8.56 -17.20 9.29
N LYS A 227 8.25 -18.49 9.16
CA LYS A 227 6.87 -18.93 8.98
C LYS A 227 6.02 -18.70 10.23
N ASP A 228 6.55 -19.13 11.38
CA ASP A 228 5.87 -19.21 12.67
C ASP A 228 6.81 -18.75 13.81
N TYR A 229 6.24 -18.36 14.96
CA TYR A 229 7.00 -17.98 16.16
C TYR A 229 8.02 -19.04 16.59
N ASN A 230 7.74 -20.34 16.37
CA ASN A 230 8.66 -21.43 16.72
C ASN A 230 9.94 -21.44 15.86
N GLU A 231 9.83 -21.13 14.56
CA GLU A 231 11.02 -21.00 13.69
C GLU A 231 11.83 -19.77 14.05
N LEU A 232 11.15 -18.66 14.37
CA LEU A 232 11.79 -17.45 14.83
C LEU A 232 12.50 -17.65 16.18
N GLU A 233 11.90 -18.42 17.10
CA GLU A 233 12.54 -18.80 18.37
C GLU A 233 13.79 -19.66 18.13
N GLY A 234 13.72 -20.62 17.21
CA GLY A 234 14.88 -21.39 16.79
C GLY A 234 16.01 -20.50 16.27
N HIS A 235 15.67 -19.50 15.45
CA HIS A 235 16.63 -18.49 15.00
C HIS A 235 17.18 -17.62 16.13
N PHE A 236 16.34 -17.21 17.07
CA PHE A 236 16.80 -16.43 18.23
C PHE A 236 17.73 -17.24 19.13
N ARG A 237 17.54 -18.57 19.25
CA ARG A 237 18.46 -19.45 20.00
C ARG A 237 19.77 -19.72 19.27
N SER A 238 19.77 -19.74 17.93
CA SER A 238 20.97 -20.06 17.15
C SER A 238 21.84 -18.84 16.85
N ASN A 239 21.21 -17.71 16.53
CA ASN A 239 21.88 -16.53 15.97
C ASN A 239 21.87 -15.33 16.93
N HIS A 240 21.11 -15.41 18.02
CA HIS A 240 21.00 -14.36 19.02
C HIS A 240 21.12 -14.92 20.44
N PHE A 241 21.13 -14.01 21.42
CA PHE A 241 21.25 -14.37 22.83
C PHE A 241 19.90 -14.13 23.52
N LEU A 242 19.18 -15.22 23.77
CA LEU A 242 17.88 -15.23 24.47
C LEU A 242 18.09 -15.31 25.98
N CYS A 243 17.27 -14.61 26.76
CA CYS A 243 17.16 -14.86 28.18
C CYS A 243 16.18 -16.01 28.45
N GLU A 244 16.65 -17.08 29.12
CA GLU A 244 15.87 -18.30 29.40
C GLU A 244 14.99 -18.21 30.66
N ASP A 245 14.96 -17.06 31.33
CA ASP A 245 14.16 -16.87 32.54
C ASP A 245 12.66 -16.79 32.24
N THR A 246 11.85 -17.48 33.05
CA THR A 246 10.40 -17.65 32.84
C THR A 246 9.63 -16.35 32.69
N ASN A 247 10.07 -15.28 33.35
CA ASN A 247 9.46 -13.96 33.30
C ASN A 247 9.80 -13.21 31.98
N CYS A 248 10.98 -13.46 31.42
CA CYS A 248 11.45 -12.87 30.17
C CYS A 248 10.93 -13.62 28.94
N LEU A 249 10.71 -14.93 29.08
CA LEU A 249 10.01 -15.75 28.10
C LEU A 249 8.52 -15.37 28.00
N ALA A 250 7.87 -15.08 29.14
CA ALA A 250 6.47 -14.65 29.18
C ALA A 250 6.22 -13.30 28.49
N ASN A 251 7.22 -12.41 28.49
CA ASN A 251 7.14 -11.07 27.86
C ASN A 251 7.58 -11.05 26.39
N LYS A 252 7.28 -12.11 25.63
CA LYS A 252 7.62 -12.25 24.19
C LYS A 252 9.12 -12.22 23.89
N PHE A 253 9.91 -12.90 24.73
CA PHE A 253 11.35 -13.10 24.59
C PHE A 253 12.18 -11.81 24.58
N VAL A 254 12.95 -11.58 25.64
CA VAL A 254 13.99 -10.55 25.64
C VAL A 254 15.21 -11.13 24.90
N VAL A 255 15.43 -10.65 23.67
CA VAL A 255 16.49 -11.14 22.77
C VAL A 255 17.52 -10.04 22.53
N PHE A 256 18.80 -10.38 22.62
CA PHE A 256 19.90 -9.43 22.45
C PHE A 256 20.80 -9.78 21.25
N PRO A 257 21.36 -8.76 20.56
CA PRO A 257 22.34 -8.95 19.49
C PRO A 257 23.69 -9.49 19.99
N SER A 258 24.04 -9.30 21.26
CA SER A 258 25.35 -9.69 21.81
C SER A 258 25.27 -10.31 23.21
N GLU A 259 26.21 -11.20 23.51
CA GLU A 259 26.34 -11.85 24.82
C GLU A 259 26.58 -10.85 25.96
N LYS A 260 27.23 -9.71 25.64
CA LYS A 260 27.50 -8.64 26.61
C LYS A 260 26.21 -7.99 27.09
N GLU A 261 25.27 -7.74 26.17
CA GLU A 261 23.97 -7.17 26.50
C GLU A 261 23.09 -8.15 27.27
N LEU A 262 23.13 -9.45 26.93
CA LEU A 262 22.49 -10.48 27.74
C LEU A 262 23.04 -10.50 29.17
N LYS A 263 24.37 -10.48 29.35
CA LYS A 263 25.00 -10.45 30.69
C LYS A 263 24.62 -9.20 31.48
N GLN A 264 24.51 -8.06 30.82
CA GLN A 264 24.02 -6.82 31.46
C GLN A 264 22.56 -6.95 31.89
N HIS A 265 21.69 -7.50 31.04
CA HIS A 265 20.30 -7.74 31.37
C HIS A 265 20.12 -8.73 32.53
N THR A 266 20.82 -9.87 32.50
CA THR A 266 20.82 -10.84 33.60
C THR A 266 21.33 -10.22 34.90
N ALA A 267 22.34 -9.34 34.84
CA ALA A 267 22.85 -8.65 36.03
C ALA A 267 21.87 -7.62 36.63
N LEU A 268 21.01 -7.02 35.80
CA LEU A 268 20.04 -5.99 36.20
C LEU A 268 18.72 -6.60 36.68
N GLU A 269 18.15 -7.53 35.91
CA GLU A 269 16.80 -8.07 36.12
C GLU A 269 16.83 -9.40 36.89
N HIS A 270 17.81 -10.26 36.64
CA HIS A 270 17.91 -11.61 37.25
C HIS A 270 18.94 -11.65 38.38
N LYS A 271 18.65 -10.88 39.44
CA LYS A 271 19.53 -10.78 40.61
C LYS A 271 19.72 -12.13 41.32
N ASP A 272 18.74 -13.03 41.28
CA ASP A 272 18.83 -14.29 42.04
C ASP A 272 19.80 -15.34 41.46
N GLY A 273 20.30 -15.16 40.22
CA GLY A 273 21.20 -16.11 39.56
C GLY A 273 22.71 -15.80 39.65
N MET A 274 23.13 -14.62 40.13
CA MET A 274 24.55 -14.19 40.07
C MET A 274 25.11 -13.64 41.39
N SER A 275 26.34 -14.04 41.70
CA SER A 275 27.17 -13.52 42.80
C SER A 275 27.49 -12.03 42.59
N LYS A 276 27.62 -11.27 43.69
CA LYS A 276 27.91 -9.81 43.69
C LYS A 276 29.14 -9.43 42.85
N GLY A 277 30.14 -10.31 42.75
CA GLY A 277 31.35 -10.09 41.94
C GLY A 277 31.08 -10.15 40.43
N GLN A 278 30.32 -11.16 39.98
CA GLN A 278 29.97 -11.37 38.58
C GLN A 278 29.08 -10.23 38.04
N ARG A 279 28.20 -9.68 38.88
CA ARG A 279 27.39 -8.50 38.51
C ARG A 279 28.23 -7.25 38.27
N ARG A 280 29.26 -7.03 39.10
CA ARG A 280 30.14 -5.86 38.96
C ARG A 280 30.97 -5.96 37.68
N GLU A 281 31.42 -7.16 37.33
CA GLU A 281 32.19 -7.43 36.11
C GLU A 281 31.33 -7.34 34.82
N ALA A 282 30.08 -7.80 34.84
CA ALA A 282 29.17 -7.67 33.70
C ALA A 282 28.80 -6.21 33.36
N LEU A 283 28.84 -5.31 34.36
CA LEU A 283 28.56 -3.88 34.21
C LEU A 283 29.83 -3.04 33.95
N THR A 284 31.02 -3.62 34.07
CA THR A 284 32.27 -2.92 33.75
C THR A 284 32.50 -2.90 32.24
N LEU A 285 32.39 -1.73 31.62
CA LEU A 285 32.87 -1.49 30.26
C LEU A 285 34.41 -1.60 30.26
N PRO A 286 35.03 -2.38 29.34
CA PRO A 286 36.49 -2.45 29.26
C PRO A 286 37.05 -1.12 28.77
N THR A 287 37.59 -0.31 29.69
CA THR A 287 38.34 0.90 29.38
C THR A 287 39.81 0.56 29.13
N SER A 288 40.10 -0.09 28.00
CA SER A 288 41.48 -0.23 27.52
C SER A 288 41.66 0.58 26.24
N PHE A 289 41.79 1.89 26.40
CA PHE A 289 42.31 2.76 25.34
C PHE A 289 43.84 2.64 25.36
N GLN A 290 44.42 1.77 24.53
CA GLN A 290 45.86 1.80 24.28
C GLN A 290 46.15 2.95 23.31
N TYR A 291 46.63 4.08 23.84
CA TYR A 291 47.22 5.14 23.03
C TYR A 291 48.62 4.66 22.64
N GLY A 292 48.78 4.19 21.39
CA GLY A 292 50.07 3.77 20.85
C GLY A 292 51.04 4.94 20.79
N GLY A 293 51.95 5.00 21.76
CA GLY A 293 53.12 5.87 21.71
C GLY A 293 54.29 5.10 21.12
N ASP A 294 54.64 5.40 19.87
CA ASP A 294 55.91 5.01 19.28
C ASP A 294 56.68 6.26 18.86
N GLY A 295 57.89 6.39 19.39
CA GLY A 295 58.83 7.46 19.09
C GLY A 295 60.02 6.99 18.27
N ALA A 296 60.65 8.00 17.62
CA ALA A 296 61.94 8.02 16.91
C ALA A 296 61.92 7.50 15.45
N SER A 297 62.44 8.18 14.41
CA SER A 297 63.38 9.31 14.30
C SER A 297 63.38 9.87 12.85
N GLY A 298 63.76 11.14 12.65
CA GLY A 298 64.12 11.64 11.30
C GLY A 298 64.01 13.16 11.05
N SER A 299 65.10 13.89 11.31
CA SER A 299 65.59 15.17 10.74
C SER A 299 64.68 16.38 10.42
N ARG A 300 65.11 17.51 11.01
CA ARG A 300 64.83 18.97 10.80
C ARG A 300 65.32 19.50 9.42
N PRO A 301 65.01 20.76 8.93
CA PRO A 301 65.03 22.03 9.72
C PRO A 301 64.16 23.25 9.32
N GLY A 302 64.10 24.24 10.27
CA GLY A 302 63.80 25.69 10.12
C GLY A 302 62.34 26.11 9.86
N ALA A 303 61.77 27.23 10.35
CA ALA A 303 62.19 28.31 11.24
C ALA A 303 60.95 29.19 11.58
N ILE A 304 61.11 30.10 12.55
CA ILE A 304 60.35 31.35 12.83
C ILE A 304 59.16 31.30 13.81
N VAL A 305 59.24 32.26 14.74
CA VAL A 305 58.43 32.60 15.92
C VAL A 305 57.28 33.57 15.54
N ILE A 306 56.18 33.63 16.31
CA ILE A 306 55.56 34.89 16.85
C ILE A 306 54.27 34.58 17.65
N GLY A 307 54.27 35.03 18.93
CA GLY A 307 53.11 35.51 19.72
C GLY A 307 52.10 34.46 20.23
N GLY A 308 51.72 34.36 21.50
CA GLY A 308 51.65 35.33 22.60
C GLY A 308 50.20 35.36 23.11
N GLY A 309 49.94 35.07 24.39
CA GLY A 309 48.59 35.17 24.95
C GLY A 309 48.34 34.42 26.25
N SER A 310 48.36 35.16 27.35
CA SER A 310 48.24 34.74 28.74
C SER A 310 46.84 34.29 29.19
N GLY A 311 46.80 33.25 30.03
CA GLY A 311 46.06 33.20 31.32
C GLY A 311 44.52 33.14 31.33
N LEU A 312 43.98 32.08 31.94
CA LEU A 312 43.07 32.15 33.10
C LEU A 312 42.79 30.75 33.69
N ARG A 313 42.72 30.71 35.03
CA ARG A 313 42.43 29.54 35.86
C ARG A 313 40.91 29.32 36.00
N GLU A 314 40.58 28.08 36.35
CA GLU A 314 39.55 27.61 37.31
C GLU A 314 38.41 26.67 36.83
N ARG A 315 38.38 25.53 37.55
CA ARG A 315 37.23 24.79 38.13
C ARG A 315 36.35 23.86 37.28
N SER A 316 36.56 22.56 37.57
CA SER A 316 35.60 21.56 38.06
C SER A 316 34.40 21.08 37.24
N SER A 317 34.20 19.75 37.39
CA SER A 317 32.94 18.99 37.28
C SER A 317 32.52 18.69 35.83
N GLY A 318 32.28 17.46 35.40
CA GLY A 318 31.85 16.26 36.11
C GLY A 318 30.69 15.65 35.33
N GLY A 319 30.86 14.39 34.90
CA GLY A 319 29.77 13.46 34.56
C GLY A 319 28.99 13.71 33.28
N ARG A 320 29.24 12.88 32.25
CA ARG A 320 28.25 12.58 31.19
C ARG A 320 28.55 11.22 30.57
N GLY A 321 27.58 10.30 30.63
CA GLY A 321 27.63 9.09 29.80
C GLY A 321 26.78 7.89 30.20
N ASN A 322 25.59 8.04 30.80
CA ASN A 322 24.63 6.92 30.98
C ASN A 322 23.19 7.24 30.53
N HIS A 323 23.00 8.30 29.76
CA HIS A 323 21.66 8.75 29.33
C HIS A 323 21.12 8.08 28.05
N ALA A 324 21.95 7.36 27.29
CA ALA A 324 21.53 6.83 25.98
C ALA A 324 20.67 5.55 26.11
N THR A 325 21.00 4.65 27.04
CA THR A 325 20.30 3.35 27.21
C THR A 325 18.97 3.50 27.94
N GLN A 326 18.89 4.40 28.92
CA GLN A 326 17.64 4.66 29.65
C GLN A 326 16.60 5.37 28.79
N ALA A 327 17.04 6.24 27.86
CA ALA A 327 16.17 6.87 26.86
C ALA A 327 15.65 5.87 25.82
N MET A 328 16.43 4.83 25.46
CA MET A 328 15.98 3.78 24.54
C MET A 328 14.93 2.85 25.14
N ILE A 329 15.08 2.48 26.41
CA ILE A 329 14.08 1.67 27.13
C ILE A 329 12.79 2.46 27.33
N ALA A 330 12.90 3.74 27.71
CA ALA A 330 11.74 4.62 27.84
C ALA A 330 10.99 4.78 26.52
N HIS A 331 11.70 5.04 25.41
CA HIS A 331 11.09 5.18 24.09
C HIS A 331 10.46 3.87 23.58
N GLN A 332 11.03 2.71 23.92
CA GLN A 332 10.46 1.41 23.56
C GLN A 332 9.18 1.10 24.37
N HIS A 333 9.15 1.49 25.65
CA HIS A 333 7.97 1.37 26.49
C HIS A 333 6.85 2.33 26.04
N GLU A 334 7.22 3.55 25.64
CA GLU A 334 6.29 4.58 25.17
C GLU A 334 5.66 4.23 23.82
N LEU A 335 6.42 3.62 22.90
CA LEU A 335 5.90 3.13 21.62
C LEU A 335 4.97 1.91 21.80
N MET A 336 5.30 0.99 22.70
CA MET A 336 4.42 -0.14 23.01
C MET A 336 3.15 0.29 23.74
N ALA A 337 3.25 1.25 24.67
CA ALA A 337 2.08 1.86 25.31
C ALA A 337 1.20 2.61 24.30
N ALA A 338 1.78 3.33 23.34
CA ALA A 338 1.03 3.99 22.28
C ALA A 338 0.35 3.00 21.32
N MET A 339 0.99 1.87 21.00
CA MET A 339 0.35 0.80 20.21
C MET A 339 -0.78 0.12 20.98
N GLN A 340 -0.61 -0.16 22.28
CA GLN A 340 -1.67 -0.74 23.11
C GLN A 340 -2.84 0.23 23.32
N ALA A 341 -2.57 1.52 23.55
CA ALA A 341 -3.59 2.55 23.62
C ALA A 341 -4.38 2.64 22.31
N SER A 342 -3.69 2.63 21.16
CA SER A 342 -4.35 2.63 19.84
C SER A 342 -5.20 1.38 19.61
N MET A 343 -4.77 0.21 20.09
CA MET A 343 -5.55 -1.03 20.02
C MET A 343 -6.77 -1.01 20.96
N GLN A 344 -6.66 -0.39 22.14
CA GLN A 344 -7.77 -0.22 23.08
C GLN A 344 -8.79 0.81 22.56
N SER A 345 -8.33 1.91 21.96
CA SER A 345 -9.18 2.91 21.30
C SER A 345 -10.00 2.28 20.17
N ALA A 346 -9.36 1.46 19.34
CA ALA A 346 -10.02 0.72 18.27
C ALA A 346 -11.02 -0.34 18.78
N GLN A 347 -10.84 -0.84 20.01
CA GLN A 347 -11.78 -1.76 20.66
C GLN A 347 -12.93 -1.04 21.36
N THR A 348 -12.73 0.16 21.88
CA THR A 348 -13.80 1.00 22.46
C THR A 348 -14.72 1.60 21.39
N GLU A 349 -14.21 1.88 20.19
CA GLU A 349 -15.04 2.31 19.05
C GLU A 349 -16.00 1.20 18.54
N ALA A 350 -15.75 -0.06 18.94
CA ALA A 350 -16.60 -1.20 18.62
C ALA A 350 -17.66 -1.53 19.69
N GLN A 351 -17.74 -0.76 20.79
CA GLN A 351 -18.75 -0.92 21.84
C GLN A 351 -19.53 0.39 22.07
N PHE A 352 -20.20 0.90 21.03
CA PHE A 352 -21.32 1.82 21.26
C PHE A 352 -22.60 1.00 21.30
N SER A 353 -23.23 0.94 22.47
CA SER A 353 -24.57 0.37 22.61
C SER A 353 -25.61 1.39 22.11
N PRO A 354 -26.75 0.99 21.52
CA PRO A 354 -27.76 1.89 20.96
C PRO A 354 -28.42 2.87 21.96
N GLU A 355 -28.06 2.81 23.24
CA GLU A 355 -28.70 3.53 24.34
C GLU A 355 -28.00 4.86 24.70
N ASP A 356 -26.83 5.14 24.11
CA ASP A 356 -26.04 6.37 24.35
C ASP A 356 -26.39 7.55 23.42
N PHE A 357 -27.41 7.42 22.55
CA PHE A 357 -27.90 8.53 21.73
C PHE A 357 -29.17 9.14 22.36
N PRO A 358 -29.17 10.44 22.74
CA PRO A 358 -30.39 11.09 23.21
C PRO A 358 -31.42 11.13 22.08
N ALA A 359 -32.59 10.54 22.33
CA ALA A 359 -33.71 10.56 21.41
C ALA A 359 -34.13 12.01 21.12
N ALA A 360 -34.05 12.42 19.85
CA ALA A 360 -34.61 13.68 19.38
C ALA A 360 -36.14 13.63 19.50
N SER A 361 -36.66 14.20 20.58
CA SER A 361 -38.09 14.49 20.75
C SER A 361 -38.54 15.43 19.64
N GLY A 362 -39.62 15.00 18.95
CA GLY A 362 -40.10 15.57 17.71
C GLY A 362 -40.52 17.05 17.78
N TRP A 363 -40.19 17.75 16.70
CA TRP A 363 -40.84 19.01 16.36
C TRP A 363 -42.08 18.69 15.51
N ALA A 364 -43.22 18.56 16.19
CA ALA A 364 -44.52 18.62 15.55
C ALA A 364 -44.79 20.08 15.16
N GLY A 365 -44.90 20.34 13.86
CA GLY A 365 -45.53 21.55 13.35
C GLY A 365 -47.05 21.36 13.33
N GLY A 366 -47.79 22.32 13.90
CA GLY A 366 -49.24 22.40 13.85
C GLY A 366 -49.74 23.60 14.63
N GLY A 367 -50.14 24.66 13.92
CA GLY A 367 -50.70 25.90 14.48
C GLY A 367 -50.32 27.11 13.65
#